data_AF-A0A953YA88-F1
#
_entry.id   AF-A0A953YA88-F1
#
_cell.length_a   1.000
_cell.length_b   1.000
_cell.length_c   1.000
_cell.angle_alpha   90.00
_cell.angle_beta   90.00
_cell.angle_gamma   90.00
#
_symmetry.space_group_name_H-M   'P 1'
#
loop_
_entity.id
_entity.type
_entity.pdbx_description
1 polymer ?
#
loop_
_entity_poly.entity_id
_entity_poly.type
_entity_poly.pdbx_seq_one_letter_code
_entity_poly.pdbx_strand_id
1 'polypeptide(L)'
;MRYAVLLGCVLAATALADKVHLNDGRVVEGDATWINGGTQLRVRVKLGSMTFERAEVARVVEQETPSEAFTRRLKALRVEQLAARVELGRFAHEHDLEDQAAKVWIGVATFRPSEEQLAEGFEVDAGAVGEATRLLESELDYHLHEGRWLPPEEYYPAIGYVRHKGMWIPKEIADLRDAREDAEKAEKAERAEARQARREREKLLREASERVAAQSKRLARLLRQVEQGKRDFAQLQAAIQDLSLRAETSRDRELVARLAYDQWRISGANDGSARARQTEQLLLNDLVRAESETRRVQAELAEAQRRAADLGVQLQEAPQAIQREEQALRQAEAALAALEQGQASTPASRE
;
A
#
# COMPACT_ATOMS: atom_id res chain seq x y z
N MET A 1 -1.09 3.29 -44.94
CA MET A 1 -2.14 2.46 -44.31
C MET A 1 -3.13 3.41 -43.67
N ARG A 2 -4.37 3.45 -44.17
CA ARG A 2 -5.41 4.41 -43.78
C ARG A 2 -6.22 3.81 -42.63
N TYR A 3 -6.15 4.38 -41.42
CA TYR A 3 -7.04 4.03 -40.32
C TYR A 3 -8.35 4.81 -40.50
N ALA A 4 -9.40 4.10 -40.90
CA ALA A 4 -10.76 4.64 -40.94
C ALA A 4 -11.31 4.68 -39.51
N VAL A 5 -11.38 5.88 -38.96
CA VAL A 5 -12.04 6.19 -37.68
C VAL A 5 -13.55 6.12 -37.92
N LEU A 6 -14.17 5.02 -37.51
CA LEU A 6 -15.62 4.85 -37.45
C LEU A 6 -16.13 5.55 -36.18
N LEU A 7 -16.45 6.84 -36.34
CA LEU A 7 -17.14 7.65 -35.33
C LEU A 7 -18.62 7.23 -35.34
N GLY A 8 -18.97 6.23 -34.53
CA GLY A 8 -20.35 5.81 -34.33
C GLY A 8 -21.13 6.86 -33.53
N CYS A 9 -22.04 7.57 -34.19
CA CYS A 9 -23.05 8.39 -33.52
C CYS A 9 -23.97 7.50 -32.69
N VAL A 10 -23.69 7.39 -31.39
CA VAL A 10 -24.64 6.87 -30.40
C VAL A 10 -25.79 7.87 -30.32
N LEU A 11 -26.89 7.57 -31.00
CA LEU A 11 -28.18 8.23 -30.80
C LEU A 11 -28.69 7.77 -29.43
N ALA A 12 -28.29 8.46 -28.37
CA ALA A 12 -28.89 8.28 -27.06
C ALA A 12 -30.38 8.60 -27.18
N ALA A 13 -31.22 7.59 -27.00
CA ALA A 13 -32.66 7.77 -26.86
C ALA A 13 -32.89 8.65 -25.62
N THR A 14 -33.11 9.94 -25.83
CA THR A 14 -33.41 10.87 -24.75
C THR A 14 -34.73 10.44 -24.14
N ALA A 15 -34.67 9.84 -22.95
CA ALA A 15 -35.83 9.67 -22.08
C ALA A 15 -36.58 11.01 -22.05
N LEU A 16 -37.80 11.01 -22.60
CA LEU A 16 -38.59 12.21 -22.83
C LEU A 16 -38.98 12.77 -21.46
N ALA A 17 -38.22 13.77 -21.02
CA ALA A 17 -38.49 14.52 -19.81
C ALA A 17 -39.33 15.76 -20.16
N ASP A 18 -40.07 16.31 -19.19
CA ASP A 18 -40.87 17.51 -19.44
C ASP A 18 -39.99 18.64 -19.96
N LYS A 19 -40.48 19.35 -20.97
CA LYS A 19 -39.76 20.48 -21.55
C LYS A 19 -40.26 21.76 -20.91
N VAL A 20 -39.47 22.26 -19.97
CA VAL A 20 -39.71 23.55 -19.32
C VAL A 20 -39.08 24.63 -20.17
N HIS A 21 -39.92 25.40 -20.85
CA HIS A 21 -39.50 26.60 -21.55
C HIS A 21 -39.48 27.78 -20.57
N LEU A 22 -38.34 28.44 -20.43
CA LEU A 22 -38.18 29.64 -19.61
C LEU A 22 -38.40 30.92 -20.43
N ASN A 23 -38.74 32.02 -19.74
CA ASN A 23 -39.01 33.31 -20.37
C ASN A 23 -37.79 33.94 -21.05
N ASP A 24 -36.58 33.51 -20.68
CA ASP A 24 -35.33 33.91 -21.33
C ASP A 24 -34.99 33.09 -22.59
N GLY A 25 -35.87 32.16 -22.99
CA GLY A 25 -35.71 31.31 -24.16
C GLY A 25 -34.95 30.00 -23.92
N ARG A 26 -34.44 29.76 -22.70
CA ARG A 26 -33.82 28.46 -22.36
C ARG A 26 -34.87 27.36 -22.25
N VAL A 27 -34.46 26.13 -22.54
CA VAL A 27 -35.27 24.92 -22.37
C VAL A 27 -34.54 23.99 -21.41
N VAL A 28 -35.24 23.55 -20.37
CA VAL A 28 -34.74 22.59 -19.39
C VAL A 28 -35.56 21.32 -19.51
N GLU A 29 -34.88 20.19 -19.67
CA GLU A 29 -35.51 18.86 -19.77
C GLU A 29 -35.35 18.14 -18.42
N GLY A 30 -36.46 17.78 -17.77
CA GLY A 30 -36.46 17.06 -16.50
C GLY A 30 -37.88 16.74 -16.01
N ASP A 31 -38.00 15.97 -14.94
CA ASP A 31 -39.29 15.71 -14.27
C ASP A 31 -39.72 16.99 -13.53
N ALA A 32 -40.78 17.63 -14.00
CA ALA A 32 -41.19 18.96 -13.58
C ALA A 32 -42.37 18.88 -12.59
N THR A 33 -42.08 19.09 -11.30
CA THR A 33 -43.11 19.09 -10.25
C THR A 33 -43.31 20.50 -9.67
N TRP A 34 -44.55 20.99 -9.68
CA TRP A 34 -44.91 22.23 -8.99
C TRP A 34 -44.86 22.04 -7.46
N ILE A 35 -44.10 22.89 -6.78
CA ILE A 35 -43.97 22.92 -5.32
C ILE A 35 -44.50 24.26 -4.76
N ASN A 36 -44.64 24.35 -3.43
CA ASN A 36 -45.08 25.57 -2.74
C ASN A 36 -46.41 26.13 -3.27
N GLY A 37 -47.40 25.26 -3.46
CA GLY A 37 -48.72 25.66 -3.97
C GLY A 37 -48.70 26.17 -5.42
N GLY A 38 -47.69 25.81 -6.20
CA GLY A 38 -47.57 26.21 -7.61
C GLY A 38 -46.81 27.53 -7.85
N THR A 39 -46.12 28.06 -6.84
CA THR A 39 -45.29 29.27 -6.95
C THR A 39 -43.89 28.98 -7.49
N GLN A 40 -43.40 27.75 -7.33
CA GLN A 40 -42.08 27.32 -7.79
C GLN A 40 -42.18 26.00 -8.54
N LEU A 41 -41.40 25.86 -9.61
CA LEU A 41 -41.29 24.64 -10.40
C LEU A 41 -39.96 23.97 -10.06
N ARG A 42 -40.00 22.77 -9.49
CA ARG A 42 -38.81 21.95 -9.26
C ARG A 42 -38.65 21.00 -10.44
N VAL A 43 -37.50 21.08 -11.11
CA VAL A 43 -37.14 20.21 -12.23
C VAL A 43 -36.03 19.27 -11.78
N ARG A 44 -36.31 17.96 -11.72
CA ARG A 44 -35.31 16.94 -11.42
C ARG A 44 -34.61 16.53 -12.71
N VAL A 45 -33.29 16.73 -12.75
CA VAL A 45 -32.41 16.41 -13.87
C VAL A 45 -31.44 15.31 -13.47
N LYS A 46 -30.73 14.69 -14.42
CA LYS A 46 -29.82 13.57 -14.15
C LYS A 46 -28.74 13.87 -13.09
N LEU A 47 -28.30 15.13 -12.98
CA LEU A 47 -27.24 15.58 -12.05
C LEU A 47 -27.75 16.37 -10.84
N GLY A 48 -29.06 16.30 -10.53
CA GLY A 48 -29.62 16.96 -9.34
C GLY A 48 -31.01 17.54 -9.57
N SER A 49 -31.31 18.64 -8.89
CA SER A 49 -32.60 19.33 -9.04
C SER A 49 -32.39 20.83 -9.14
N MET A 50 -33.13 21.47 -10.04
CA MET A 50 -33.19 22.91 -10.19
C MET A 50 -34.57 23.40 -9.77
N THR A 51 -34.67 24.64 -9.30
CA THR A 51 -35.96 25.25 -8.96
C THR A 51 -36.04 26.59 -9.66
N PHE A 52 -37.17 26.83 -10.33
CA PHE A 52 -37.47 28.06 -11.05
C PHE A 52 -38.69 28.73 -10.41
N GLU A 53 -38.71 30.06 -10.37
CA GLU A 53 -39.93 30.76 -9.96
C GLU A 53 -40.98 30.66 -11.06
N ARG A 54 -42.27 30.65 -10.71
CA ARG A 54 -43.36 30.60 -11.70
C ARG A 54 -43.25 31.72 -12.74
N ALA A 55 -42.77 32.90 -12.34
CA ALA A 55 -42.58 34.06 -13.21
C ALA A 55 -41.44 33.88 -14.23
N GLU A 56 -40.53 32.91 -14.04
CA GLU A 56 -39.46 32.58 -14.97
C GLU A 56 -39.87 31.52 -16.00
N VAL A 57 -40.96 30.78 -15.73
CA VAL A 57 -41.43 29.68 -16.58
C VAL A 57 -42.43 30.21 -17.61
N ALA A 58 -42.08 30.10 -18.89
CA ALA A 58 -42.94 30.50 -20.01
C ALA A 58 -44.06 29.48 -20.25
N ARG A 59 -43.70 28.20 -20.35
CA ARG A 59 -44.64 27.08 -20.50
C ARG A 59 -43.94 25.77 -20.13
N VAL A 60 -44.73 24.82 -19.62
CA VAL A 60 -44.30 23.44 -19.43
C VAL A 60 -45.01 22.61 -20.49
N VAL A 61 -44.24 21.92 -21.34
CA VAL A 61 -44.78 20.92 -22.26
C VAL A 61 -44.62 19.58 -21.57
N GLU A 62 -45.70 19.11 -20.97
CA GLU A 62 -45.76 17.78 -20.34
C GLU A 62 -45.50 16.73 -21.41
N GLN A 63 -44.49 15.89 -21.19
CA GLN A 63 -44.22 14.73 -22.01
C GLN A 63 -44.41 13.49 -21.16
N GLU A 64 -45.08 12.48 -21.71
CA GLU A 64 -45.25 11.23 -20.97
C GLU A 64 -43.87 10.64 -20.68
N THR A 65 -43.56 10.51 -19.39
CA THR A 65 -42.28 9.96 -18.97
C THR A 65 -42.20 8.48 -19.35
N PRO A 66 -41.01 7.90 -19.58
CA PRO A 66 -40.89 6.47 -19.87
C PRO A 66 -41.56 5.57 -18.83
N SER A 67 -41.55 5.97 -17.55
CA SER A 67 -42.21 5.23 -16.47
C SER A 67 -43.75 5.28 -16.56
N GLU A 68 -44.32 6.41 -16.96
CA GLU A 68 -45.77 6.54 -17.21
C GLU A 68 -46.18 5.75 -18.44
N ALA A 69 -45.42 5.87 -19.54
CA ALA A 69 -45.63 5.11 -20.76
C ALA A 69 -45.56 3.60 -20.50
N PHE A 70 -44.57 3.15 -19.71
CA PHE A 70 -44.46 1.77 -19.26
C PHE A 70 -45.70 1.33 -18.49
N THR A 71 -46.14 2.12 -17.51
CA THR A 71 -47.31 1.80 -16.67
C THR A 71 -48.60 1.74 -17.49
N ARG A 72 -48.79 2.68 -18.42
CA ARG A 72 -49.93 2.69 -19.34
C ARG A 72 -49.92 1.45 -20.24
N ARG A 73 -48.77 1.12 -20.84
CA ARG A 73 -48.61 -0.09 -21.66
C ARG A 73 -48.88 -1.34 -20.83
N LEU A 74 -48.34 -1.44 -19.62
CA LEU A 74 -48.55 -2.59 -18.72
C LEU A 74 -50.04 -2.78 -18.39
N LYS A 75 -50.76 -1.70 -18.09
CA LYS A 75 -52.22 -1.74 -17.81
C LYS A 75 -53.05 -2.17 -19.03
N ALA A 76 -52.57 -1.88 -20.23
CA ALA A 76 -53.24 -2.27 -21.47
C ALA A 76 -52.97 -3.74 -21.85
N LEU A 77 -51.91 -4.36 -21.31
CA LEU A 77 -51.54 -5.74 -21.59
C LEU A 77 -52.19 -6.71 -20.62
N ARG A 78 -52.80 -7.76 -21.18
CA ARG A 78 -53.27 -8.91 -20.40
C ARG A 78 -52.10 -9.77 -19.91
N VAL A 79 -52.34 -10.65 -18.93
CA VAL A 79 -51.28 -11.50 -18.36
C VAL A 79 -50.80 -12.53 -19.36
N GLU A 80 -51.69 -12.98 -20.22
CA GLU A 80 -51.52 -14.04 -21.21
C GLU A 80 -50.78 -13.57 -22.48
N GLN A 81 -50.64 -12.25 -22.69
CA GLN A 81 -49.97 -11.68 -23.86
C GLN A 81 -48.44 -11.67 -23.68
N LEU A 82 -47.85 -12.86 -23.59
CA LEU A 82 -46.44 -13.06 -23.23
C LEU A 82 -45.48 -12.31 -24.17
N ALA A 83 -45.62 -12.45 -25.49
CA ALA A 83 -44.77 -11.76 -26.46
C ALA A 83 -44.81 -10.22 -26.30
N ALA A 84 -46.00 -9.65 -26.10
CA ALA A 84 -46.15 -8.21 -25.89
C ALA A 84 -45.54 -7.72 -24.56
N ARG A 85 -45.50 -8.59 -23.54
CA ARG A 85 -44.81 -8.32 -22.28
C ARG A 85 -43.29 -8.37 -22.43
N VAL A 86 -42.74 -9.27 -23.25
CA VAL A 86 -41.30 -9.27 -23.58
C VAL A 86 -40.90 -7.93 -24.19
N GLU A 87 -41.66 -7.44 -25.17
CA GLU A 87 -41.45 -6.13 -25.80
C GLU A 87 -41.59 -4.96 -24.82
N LEU A 88 -42.53 -5.04 -23.88
CA LEU A 88 -42.64 -4.05 -22.81
C LEU A 88 -41.41 -4.05 -21.89
N GLY A 89 -40.84 -5.22 -21.60
CA GLY A 89 -39.60 -5.33 -20.84
C GLY A 89 -38.40 -4.77 -21.61
N ARG A 90 -38.33 -4.98 -22.94
CA ARG A 90 -37.31 -4.33 -23.80
C ARG A 90 -37.41 -2.81 -23.74
N PHE A 91 -38.63 -2.28 -23.88
CA PHE A 91 -38.88 -0.85 -23.73
C PHE A 91 -38.42 -0.32 -22.37
N ALA A 92 -38.70 -1.05 -21.28
CA ALA A 92 -38.23 -0.66 -19.95
C ALA A 92 -36.69 -0.62 -19.88
N HIS A 93 -36.02 -1.65 -20.38
CA HIS A 93 -34.56 -1.73 -20.40
C HIS A 93 -33.91 -0.61 -21.24
N GLU A 94 -34.44 -0.33 -22.44
CA GLU A 94 -33.96 0.77 -23.32
C GLU A 94 -34.08 2.17 -22.70
N HIS A 95 -34.91 2.32 -21.68
CA HIS A 95 -35.16 3.58 -20.98
C HIS A 95 -34.64 3.59 -19.54
N ASP A 96 -33.63 2.76 -19.22
CA ASP A 96 -32.99 2.68 -17.90
C ASP A 96 -33.96 2.31 -16.76
N LEU A 97 -35.01 1.53 -17.06
CA LEU A 97 -36.01 1.04 -16.09
C LEU A 97 -35.75 -0.45 -15.77
N GLU A 98 -34.53 -0.77 -15.31
CA GLU A 98 -34.06 -2.15 -15.10
C GLU A 98 -34.95 -2.96 -14.15
N ASP A 99 -35.38 -2.39 -13.03
CA ASP A 99 -36.27 -3.04 -12.06
C ASP A 99 -37.62 -3.44 -12.70
N GLN A 100 -38.16 -2.58 -13.56
CA GLN A 100 -39.42 -2.81 -14.26
C GLN A 100 -39.25 -3.86 -15.36
N ALA A 101 -38.14 -3.81 -16.10
CA ALA A 101 -37.78 -4.81 -17.11
C ALA A 101 -37.67 -6.21 -16.47
N ALA A 102 -36.89 -6.31 -15.38
CA ALA A 102 -36.71 -7.55 -14.62
C ALA A 102 -38.06 -8.11 -14.15
N LYS A 103 -38.91 -7.30 -13.52
CA LYS A 103 -40.24 -7.74 -13.05
C LYS A 103 -41.11 -8.31 -14.17
N VAL A 104 -41.11 -7.66 -15.34
CA VAL A 104 -41.92 -8.12 -16.48
C VAL A 104 -41.35 -9.41 -17.07
N TRP A 105 -40.05 -9.48 -17.31
CA TRP A 105 -39.41 -10.67 -17.87
C TRP A 105 -39.46 -11.86 -16.91
N ILE A 106 -39.25 -11.66 -15.60
CA ILE A 106 -39.44 -12.71 -14.59
C ILE A 106 -40.88 -13.22 -14.63
N GLY A 107 -41.88 -12.32 -14.68
CA GLY A 107 -43.28 -12.71 -14.79
C GLY A 107 -43.60 -13.54 -16.04
N VAL A 108 -42.95 -13.27 -17.16
CA VAL A 108 -43.06 -14.09 -18.39
C VAL A 108 -42.33 -15.43 -18.23
N ALA A 109 -41.09 -15.43 -17.73
CA ALA A 109 -40.26 -16.63 -17.58
C ALA A 109 -40.84 -17.62 -16.55
N THR A 110 -41.53 -17.13 -15.53
CA THR A 110 -42.19 -17.95 -14.50
C THR A 110 -43.67 -18.20 -14.79
N PHE A 111 -44.20 -17.77 -15.95
CA PHE A 111 -45.62 -17.93 -16.24
C PHE A 111 -46.00 -19.42 -16.28
N ARG A 112 -47.06 -19.75 -15.54
CA ARG A 112 -47.69 -21.07 -15.52
C ARG A 112 -49.18 -20.86 -15.76
N PRO A 113 -49.75 -21.37 -16.87
CA PRO A 113 -51.17 -21.24 -17.11
C PRO A 113 -51.94 -21.98 -16.01
N SER A 114 -53.09 -21.44 -15.61
CA SER A 114 -53.99 -22.12 -14.69
C SER A 114 -54.63 -23.35 -15.36
N GLU A 115 -55.18 -24.26 -14.56
CA GLU A 115 -55.91 -25.43 -15.08
C GLU A 115 -57.10 -25.02 -15.96
N GLU A 116 -57.80 -23.94 -15.60
CA GLU A 116 -58.88 -23.35 -16.39
C GLU A 116 -58.39 -22.83 -17.74
N GLN A 117 -57.26 -22.10 -17.77
CA GLN A 117 -56.66 -21.61 -19.02
C GLN A 117 -56.23 -22.76 -19.93
N LEU A 118 -55.65 -23.83 -19.35
CA LEU A 118 -55.32 -25.04 -20.10
C LEU A 118 -56.57 -25.73 -20.67
N ALA A 119 -57.67 -25.77 -19.91
CA ALA A 119 -58.95 -26.33 -20.35
C ALA A 119 -59.60 -25.49 -21.48
N GLU A 120 -59.36 -24.18 -21.50
CA GLU A 120 -59.77 -23.28 -22.60
C GLU A 120 -58.88 -23.39 -23.84
N GLY A 121 -57.86 -24.27 -23.83
CA GLY A 121 -56.94 -24.47 -24.94
C GLY A 121 -55.86 -23.38 -25.05
N PHE A 122 -55.54 -22.71 -23.95
CA PHE A 122 -54.45 -21.72 -23.94
C PHE A 122 -53.09 -22.40 -24.13
N GLU A 123 -52.42 -22.08 -25.25
CA GLU A 123 -51.05 -22.52 -25.51
C GLU A 123 -50.05 -21.48 -25.00
N VAL A 124 -49.08 -21.93 -24.21
CA VAL A 124 -47.97 -21.07 -23.75
C VAL A 124 -47.02 -20.84 -24.92
N ASP A 125 -46.81 -19.57 -25.27
CA ASP A 125 -45.79 -19.18 -26.24
C ASP A 125 -44.39 -19.46 -25.67
N ALA A 126 -43.87 -20.66 -25.96
CA ALA A 126 -42.54 -21.09 -25.53
C ALA A 126 -41.42 -20.20 -26.10
N GLY A 127 -41.65 -19.54 -27.24
CA GLY A 127 -40.71 -18.60 -27.85
C GLY A 127 -40.53 -17.36 -26.97
N ALA A 128 -41.65 -16.75 -26.55
CA ALA A 128 -41.63 -15.59 -25.65
C ALA A 128 -41.01 -15.92 -24.28
N VAL A 129 -41.30 -17.10 -23.72
CA VAL A 129 -40.70 -17.56 -22.45
C VAL A 129 -39.19 -17.73 -22.61
N GLY A 130 -38.72 -18.40 -23.67
CA GLY A 130 -37.30 -18.60 -23.93
C GLY A 130 -36.55 -17.30 -24.22
N GLU A 131 -37.20 -16.32 -24.83
CA GLU A 131 -36.64 -14.99 -25.05
C GLU A 131 -36.50 -14.18 -23.76
N ALA A 132 -37.53 -14.18 -22.89
CA ALA A 132 -37.47 -13.52 -21.59
C ALA A 132 -36.33 -14.09 -20.71
N THR A 133 -36.20 -15.42 -20.65
CA THR A 133 -35.10 -16.11 -19.96
C THR A 133 -33.74 -15.64 -20.46
N ARG A 134 -33.56 -15.60 -21.79
CA ARG A 134 -32.29 -15.16 -22.40
C ARG A 134 -31.96 -13.71 -22.06
N LEU A 135 -32.96 -12.82 -22.09
CA LEU A 135 -32.77 -11.40 -21.76
C LEU A 135 -32.43 -11.19 -20.28
N LEU A 136 -33.05 -11.95 -19.37
CA LEU A 136 -32.70 -11.94 -17.95
C LEU A 136 -31.23 -12.34 -17.73
N GLU A 137 -30.78 -13.42 -18.38
CA GLU A 137 -29.40 -13.91 -18.27
C GLU A 137 -28.38 -12.99 -18.95
N SER A 138 -28.67 -12.46 -20.15
CA SER A 138 -27.68 -11.72 -20.94
C SER A 138 -27.62 -10.23 -20.63
N GLU A 139 -28.76 -9.59 -20.38
CA GLU A 139 -28.84 -8.12 -20.21
C GLU A 139 -28.81 -7.70 -18.75
N LEU A 140 -29.38 -8.50 -17.84
CA LEU A 140 -29.50 -8.15 -16.42
C LEU A 140 -28.72 -9.08 -15.48
N ASP A 141 -28.06 -10.12 -16.01
CA ASP A 141 -27.28 -11.10 -15.26
C ASP A 141 -28.09 -11.79 -14.13
N TYR A 142 -29.40 -11.99 -14.35
CA TYR A 142 -30.24 -12.77 -13.45
C TYR A 142 -30.03 -14.27 -13.69
N HIS A 143 -30.01 -15.05 -12.61
CA HIS A 143 -29.78 -16.50 -12.67
C HIS A 143 -30.90 -17.25 -11.97
N LEU A 144 -31.33 -18.37 -12.55
CA LEU A 144 -32.32 -19.27 -11.93
C LEU A 144 -31.66 -20.14 -10.86
N HIS A 145 -32.02 -19.93 -9.59
CA HIS A 145 -31.51 -20.70 -8.46
C HIS A 145 -32.67 -21.14 -7.55
N GLU A 146 -32.76 -22.44 -7.28
CA GLU A 146 -33.84 -23.05 -6.46
C GLU A 146 -35.26 -22.65 -6.93
N GLY A 147 -35.47 -22.55 -8.25
CA GLY A 147 -36.76 -22.22 -8.85
C GLY A 147 -37.14 -20.73 -8.79
N ARG A 148 -36.24 -19.85 -8.35
CA ARG A 148 -36.43 -18.39 -8.35
C ARG A 148 -35.36 -17.71 -9.19
N TRP A 149 -35.75 -16.65 -9.90
CA TRP A 149 -34.81 -15.77 -10.58
C TRP A 149 -34.22 -14.82 -9.55
N LEU A 150 -32.90 -14.91 -9.32
CA LEU A 150 -32.17 -14.06 -8.39
C LEU A 150 -31.31 -13.05 -9.15
N PRO A 151 -31.25 -11.78 -8.69
CA PRO A 151 -30.27 -10.82 -9.20
C PRO A 151 -28.83 -11.25 -8.83
N PRO A 152 -27.80 -10.73 -9.51
CA PRO A 152 -26.40 -11.05 -9.23
C PRO A 152 -26.01 -10.93 -7.75
N GLU A 153 -26.51 -9.89 -7.09
CA GLU A 153 -26.24 -9.58 -5.69
C GLU A 153 -26.75 -10.64 -4.72
N GLU A 154 -27.77 -11.40 -5.10
CA GLU A 154 -28.32 -12.49 -4.29
C GLU A 154 -27.82 -13.86 -4.76
N TYR A 155 -27.69 -14.05 -6.08
CA TYR A 155 -27.26 -15.30 -6.68
C TYR A 155 -25.83 -15.69 -6.26
N TYR A 156 -24.86 -14.80 -6.46
CA TYR A 156 -23.45 -15.11 -6.21
C TYR A 156 -23.16 -15.43 -4.73
N PRO A 157 -23.69 -14.67 -3.75
CA PRO A 157 -23.57 -15.05 -2.35
C PRO A 157 -24.24 -16.38 -2.00
N ALA A 158 -25.40 -16.70 -2.59
CA ALA A 158 -26.09 -17.97 -2.35
C ALA A 158 -25.24 -19.19 -2.75
N ILE A 159 -24.40 -19.05 -3.79
CA ILE A 159 -23.47 -20.09 -4.24
C ILE A 159 -22.05 -19.97 -3.64
N GLY A 160 -21.85 -19.11 -2.63
CA GLY A 160 -20.58 -19.00 -1.89
C GLY A 160 -19.53 -18.06 -2.50
N TYR A 161 -19.92 -17.18 -3.43
CA TYR A 161 -19.06 -16.15 -3.98
C TYR A 161 -19.14 -14.87 -3.15
N VAL A 162 -18.04 -14.12 -3.10
CA VAL A 162 -17.92 -12.85 -2.38
C VAL A 162 -17.42 -11.79 -3.34
N ARG A 163 -17.92 -10.56 -3.19
CA ARG A 163 -17.50 -9.43 -4.01
C ARG A 163 -16.16 -8.90 -3.53
N HIS A 164 -15.09 -9.14 -4.29
CA HIS A 164 -13.74 -8.67 -4.03
C HIS A 164 -13.29 -7.69 -5.11
N LYS A 165 -13.00 -6.44 -4.72
CA LYS A 165 -12.56 -5.37 -5.64
C LYS A 165 -13.47 -5.22 -6.88
N GLY A 166 -14.77 -5.33 -6.68
CA GLY A 166 -15.80 -5.16 -7.73
C GLY A 166 -16.11 -6.42 -8.55
N MET A 167 -15.40 -7.53 -8.37
CA MET A 167 -15.64 -8.81 -9.06
C MET A 167 -16.19 -9.85 -8.09
N TRP A 168 -17.08 -10.72 -8.56
CA TRP A 168 -17.50 -11.91 -7.82
C TRP A 168 -16.45 -13.00 -7.96
N ILE A 169 -15.87 -13.42 -6.84
CA ILE A 169 -14.90 -14.53 -6.78
C ILE A 169 -15.32 -15.52 -5.69
N PRO A 170 -14.98 -16.81 -5.80
CA PRO A 170 -15.20 -17.77 -4.72
C PRO A 170 -14.57 -17.26 -3.42
N LYS A 171 -15.25 -17.46 -2.29
CA LYS A 171 -14.79 -16.98 -0.98
C LYS A 171 -13.36 -17.38 -0.66
N GLU A 172 -13.00 -18.64 -0.92
CA GLU A 172 -11.65 -19.18 -0.70
C GLU A 172 -10.57 -18.39 -1.46
N ILE A 173 -10.86 -17.95 -2.68
CA ILE A 173 -9.94 -17.16 -3.49
C ILE A 173 -9.84 -15.72 -2.98
N ALA A 174 -10.93 -15.16 -2.46
CA ALA A 174 -10.90 -13.85 -1.81
C ALA A 174 -9.99 -13.87 -0.57
N ASP A 175 -10.18 -14.87 0.29
CA ASP A 175 -9.39 -15.06 1.51
C ASP A 175 -7.90 -15.25 1.18
N LEU A 176 -7.56 -16.05 0.16
CA LEU A 176 -6.19 -16.22 -0.32
C LEU A 176 -5.58 -14.92 -0.87
N ARG A 177 -6.37 -14.09 -1.56
CA ARG A 177 -5.90 -12.80 -2.09
C ARG A 177 -5.64 -11.80 -0.98
N ASP A 178 -6.53 -11.74 0.01
CA ASP A 178 -6.37 -10.85 1.15
C ASP A 178 -5.16 -11.27 2.00
N ALA A 179 -5.02 -12.57 2.29
CA ALA A 179 -3.84 -13.09 2.97
C ALA A 179 -2.53 -12.78 2.23
N ARG A 180 -2.52 -12.87 0.90
CA ARG A 180 -1.36 -12.51 0.07
C ARG A 180 -1.06 -11.02 0.11
N GLU A 181 -2.08 -10.17 0.03
CA GLU A 181 -1.91 -8.72 0.09
C GLU A 181 -1.37 -8.28 1.46
N ASP A 182 -1.86 -8.89 2.54
CA ASP A 182 -1.38 -8.64 3.89
C ASP A 182 0.05 -9.15 4.09
N ALA A 183 0.40 -10.32 3.55
CA ALA A 183 1.77 -10.82 3.55
C ALA A 183 2.72 -9.89 2.78
N GLU A 184 2.31 -9.37 1.61
CA GLU A 184 3.12 -8.42 0.84
C GLU A 184 3.28 -7.08 1.57
N LYS A 185 2.24 -6.60 2.25
CA LYS A 185 2.31 -5.40 3.10
C LYS A 185 3.27 -5.59 4.27
N ALA A 186 3.22 -6.74 4.94
CA ALA A 186 4.12 -7.10 6.04
C ALA A 186 5.58 -7.16 5.55
N GLU A 187 5.85 -7.84 4.43
CA GLU A 187 7.19 -7.91 3.84
C GLU A 187 7.72 -6.53 3.45
N LYS A 188 6.87 -5.66 2.87
CA LYS A 188 7.25 -4.28 2.55
C LYS A 188 7.58 -3.46 3.78
N ALA A 189 6.83 -3.65 4.88
CA ALA A 189 7.09 -2.98 6.15
C ALA A 189 8.43 -3.43 6.75
N GLU A 190 8.68 -4.73 6.82
CA GLU A 190 9.95 -5.30 7.30
C GLU A 190 11.14 -4.81 6.46
N ARG A 191 11.02 -4.81 5.13
CA ARG A 191 12.04 -4.26 4.24
C ARG A 191 12.29 -2.77 4.46
N ALA A 192 11.25 -1.99 4.78
CA ALA A 192 11.38 -0.58 5.07
C ALA A 192 12.12 -0.36 6.41
N GLU A 193 11.79 -1.11 7.45
CA GLU A 193 12.45 -1.08 8.75
C GLU A 193 13.92 -1.50 8.63
N ALA A 194 14.22 -2.59 7.92
CA ALA A 194 15.58 -3.04 7.67
C ALA A 194 16.43 -1.98 6.93
N ARG A 195 15.82 -1.25 5.98
CA ARG A 195 16.48 -0.12 5.29
C ARG A 195 16.76 1.05 6.24
N GLN A 196 15.84 1.36 7.16
CA GLN A 196 16.04 2.40 8.17
C GLN A 196 17.16 2.02 9.14
N ALA A 197 17.12 0.81 9.69
CA ALA A 197 18.16 0.29 10.57
C ALA A 197 19.56 0.30 9.91
N ARG A 198 19.65 -0.04 8.61
CA ARG A 198 20.90 0.04 7.85
C ARG A 198 21.42 1.49 7.75
N ARG A 199 20.54 2.46 7.46
CA ARG A 199 20.92 3.88 7.37
C ARG A 199 21.39 4.42 8.71
N GLU A 200 20.73 4.07 9.80
CA GLU A 200 21.13 4.48 11.15
C GLU A 200 22.49 3.89 11.52
N ARG A 201 22.70 2.60 11.26
CA ARG A 201 23.99 1.94 11.49
C ARG A 201 25.11 2.60 10.69
N GLU A 202 24.88 2.91 9.42
CA GLU A 202 25.85 3.59 8.56
C GLU A 202 26.16 5.00 9.08
N LYS A 203 25.15 5.75 9.53
CA LYS A 203 25.34 7.06 10.16
C LYS A 203 26.21 6.96 11.42
N LEU A 204 25.91 6.01 12.32
CA LEU A 204 26.70 5.79 13.53
C LEU A 204 28.16 5.42 13.22
N LEU A 205 28.38 4.55 12.23
CA LEU A 205 29.73 4.18 11.79
C LEU A 205 30.50 5.37 11.20
N ARG A 206 29.83 6.24 10.45
CA ARG A 206 30.41 7.46 9.91
C ARG A 206 30.77 8.45 11.02
N GLU A 207 29.87 8.69 11.97
CA GLU A 207 30.15 9.56 13.12
C GLU A 207 31.31 9.02 13.97
N ALA A 208 31.39 7.71 14.16
CA ALA A 208 32.50 7.08 14.87
C ALA A 208 33.83 7.25 14.12
N SER A 209 33.86 7.06 12.79
CA SER A 209 35.09 7.22 12.00
C SER A 209 35.56 8.68 11.96
N GLU A 210 34.62 9.64 11.89
CA GLU A 210 34.92 11.07 11.96
C GLU A 210 35.53 11.46 13.33
N ARG A 211 35.02 10.90 14.44
CA ARG A 211 35.60 11.09 15.78
C ARG A 211 37.01 10.54 15.89
N VAL A 212 37.25 9.32 15.42
CA VAL A 212 38.58 8.70 15.42
C VAL A 212 39.55 9.54 14.59
N ALA A 213 39.15 9.98 13.39
CA ALA A 213 39.97 10.85 12.55
C ALA A 213 40.31 12.19 13.23
N ALA A 214 39.35 12.80 13.93
CA ALA A 214 39.57 14.02 14.69
C ALA A 214 40.56 13.81 15.86
N GLN A 215 40.45 12.70 16.59
CA GLN A 215 41.38 12.33 17.66
C GLN A 215 42.80 12.08 17.11
N SER A 216 42.94 11.33 16.00
CA SER A 216 44.22 11.10 15.34
C SER A 216 44.87 12.42 14.90
N LYS A 217 44.09 13.36 14.34
CA LYS A 217 44.58 14.69 13.95
C LYS A 217 45.06 15.51 15.16
N ARG A 218 44.36 15.42 16.29
CA ARG A 218 44.76 16.05 17.55
C ARG A 218 46.07 15.48 18.07
N LEU A 219 46.21 14.15 18.12
CA LEU A 219 47.44 13.48 18.53
C LEU A 219 48.62 13.86 17.62
N ALA A 220 48.42 13.86 16.30
CA ALA A 220 49.44 14.28 15.34
C ALA A 220 49.87 15.76 15.51
N ARG A 221 48.99 16.63 16.00
CA ARG A 221 49.34 18.02 16.35
C ARG A 221 50.18 18.09 17.62
N LEU A 222 49.80 17.34 18.65
CA LEU A 222 50.54 17.28 19.91
C LEU A 222 51.94 16.69 19.70
N LEU A 223 52.06 15.62 18.91
CA LEU A 223 53.36 15.03 18.56
C LEU A 223 54.29 16.05 17.88
N ARG A 224 53.77 16.83 16.91
CA ARG A 224 54.54 17.91 16.27
C ARG A 224 54.96 19.01 17.24
N GLN A 225 54.13 19.37 18.22
CA GLN A 225 54.50 20.34 19.25
C GLN A 225 55.61 19.82 20.17
N VAL A 226 55.55 18.54 20.54
CA VAL A 226 56.60 17.88 21.33
C VAL A 226 57.90 17.82 20.55
N GLU A 227 57.87 17.45 19.27
CA GLU A 227 59.05 17.43 18.41
C GLU A 227 59.67 18.82 18.23
N GLN A 228 58.85 19.86 18.04
CA GLN A 228 59.33 21.23 17.96
C GLN A 228 59.98 21.66 19.27
N GLY A 229 59.34 21.39 20.42
CA GLY A 229 59.90 21.70 21.74
C GLY A 229 61.25 20.99 21.99
N LYS A 230 61.40 19.75 21.51
CA LYS A 230 62.70 19.03 21.55
C LYS A 230 63.78 19.73 20.72
N ARG A 231 63.44 20.24 19.53
CA ARG A 231 64.38 20.98 18.67
C ARG A 231 64.78 22.31 19.30
N ASP A 232 63.82 23.06 19.80
CA ASP A 232 64.06 24.36 20.45
C ASP A 232 64.97 24.18 21.68
N PHE A 233 64.72 23.13 22.48
CA PHE A 233 65.57 22.78 23.62
C PHE A 233 67.01 22.43 23.19
N ALA A 234 67.18 21.63 22.13
CA ALA A 234 68.50 21.27 21.62
C ALA A 234 69.27 22.49 21.10
N GLN A 235 68.59 23.43 20.41
CA GLN A 235 69.19 24.68 19.95
C GLN A 235 69.65 25.58 21.11
N LEU A 236 68.83 25.71 22.15
CA LEU A 236 69.20 26.45 23.37
C LEU A 236 70.42 25.82 24.05
N GLN A 237 70.45 24.50 24.17
CA GLN A 237 71.59 23.79 24.75
C GLN A 237 72.88 24.03 23.96
N ALA A 238 72.82 24.00 22.63
CA ALA A 238 73.96 24.31 21.77
C ALA A 238 74.43 25.77 21.91
N ALA A 239 73.50 26.73 21.99
CA ALA A 239 73.83 28.15 22.19
C ALA A 239 74.53 28.40 23.53
N ILE A 240 74.09 27.74 24.59
CA ILE A 240 74.72 27.84 25.92
C ILE A 240 76.13 27.26 25.93
N GLN A 241 76.35 26.15 25.22
CA GLN A 241 77.68 25.55 25.07
C GLN A 241 78.64 26.46 24.27
N ASP A 242 78.18 27.07 23.18
CA ASP A 242 79.04 27.99 22.40
C ASP A 242 79.41 29.25 23.20
N LEU A 243 78.47 29.83 23.94
CA LEU A 243 78.73 31.01 24.77
C LEU A 243 79.63 30.70 25.96
N SER A 244 79.49 29.53 26.60
CA SER A 244 80.35 29.16 27.72
C SER A 244 81.81 28.98 27.30
N LEU A 245 82.06 28.54 26.06
CA LEU A 245 83.40 28.42 25.48
C LEU A 245 84.04 29.78 25.15
N ARG A 246 83.24 30.81 24.86
CA ARG A 246 83.71 32.15 24.43
C ARG A 246 83.72 33.21 25.53
N ALA A 247 83.24 32.90 26.73
CA ALA A 247 83.01 33.90 27.77
C ALA A 247 84.32 34.37 28.45
N GLU A 248 84.93 35.43 27.92
CA GLU A 248 86.14 36.04 28.49
C GLU A 248 85.82 37.22 29.43
N THR A 249 84.68 37.89 29.25
CA THR A 249 84.30 39.08 30.05
C THR A 249 83.20 38.78 31.09
N SER A 250 83.04 39.65 32.09
CA SER A 250 81.98 39.50 33.11
C SER A 250 80.57 39.58 32.51
N ARG A 251 80.42 40.32 31.39
CA ARG A 251 79.15 40.48 30.68
C ARG A 251 78.75 39.19 29.94
N ASP A 252 79.73 38.45 29.42
CA ASP A 252 79.52 37.15 28.78
C ASP A 252 79.07 36.10 29.81
N ARG A 253 79.66 36.14 31.02
CA ARG A 253 79.26 35.25 32.13
C ARG A 253 77.83 35.52 32.61
N GLU A 254 77.40 36.79 32.64
CA GLU A 254 76.01 37.16 32.96
C GLU A 254 75.03 36.66 31.88
N LEU A 255 75.43 36.72 30.61
CA LEU A 255 74.64 36.21 29.50
C LEU A 255 74.49 34.68 29.56
N VAL A 256 75.58 33.95 29.84
CA VAL A 256 75.57 32.49 30.07
C VAL A 256 74.67 32.15 31.27
N ALA A 257 74.73 32.91 32.36
CA ALA A 257 73.86 32.69 33.52
C ALA A 257 72.38 32.93 33.20
N ARG A 258 72.04 33.95 32.40
CA ARG A 258 70.66 34.19 31.92
C ARG A 258 70.17 33.06 31.02
N LEU A 259 70.98 32.60 30.07
CA LEU A 259 70.58 31.52 29.18
C LEU A 259 70.52 30.17 29.91
N ALA A 260 71.41 29.91 30.87
CA ALA A 260 71.31 28.76 31.76
C ALA A 260 70.07 28.83 32.65
N TYR A 261 69.67 30.03 33.08
CA TYR A 261 68.41 30.26 33.79
C TYR A 261 67.19 30.04 32.88
N ASP A 262 67.21 30.49 31.63
CA ASP A 262 66.13 30.22 30.66
C ASP A 262 66.09 28.73 30.29
N GLN A 263 67.24 28.07 30.14
CA GLN A 263 67.33 26.61 29.99
C GLN A 263 66.78 25.90 31.22
N TRP A 264 67.08 26.37 32.44
CA TRP A 264 66.50 25.87 33.69
C TRP A 264 65.01 26.17 33.82
N ARG A 265 64.53 27.31 33.32
CA ARG A 265 63.10 27.68 33.28
C ARG A 265 62.32 26.81 32.31
N ILE A 266 62.94 26.49 31.17
CA ILE A 266 62.41 25.61 30.12
C ILE A 266 62.54 24.13 30.51
N SER A 267 63.62 23.73 31.22
CA SER A 267 63.84 22.36 31.70
C SER A 267 63.19 22.06 33.05
N GLY A 268 62.80 23.09 33.81
CA GLY A 268 61.98 22.99 35.01
C GLY A 268 62.60 23.61 36.27
N ALA A 269 62.17 24.84 36.58
CA ALA A 269 62.35 25.47 37.86
C ALA A 269 61.27 25.05 38.87
N ASN A 270 61.47 23.90 39.51
CA ASN A 270 60.87 23.36 40.75
C ASN A 270 59.34 23.29 40.98
N ASP A 271 58.50 24.06 40.30
CA ASP A 271 57.09 23.72 40.06
C ASP A 271 56.91 23.18 38.64
N GLY A 272 57.89 23.44 37.75
CA GLY A 272 57.94 22.98 36.38
C GLY A 272 58.32 21.51 36.22
N SER A 273 59.12 20.90 37.11
CA SER A 273 59.35 19.44 37.06
C SER A 273 58.19 18.66 37.66
N ALA A 274 57.47 19.24 38.63
CA ALA A 274 56.21 18.71 39.12
C ALA A 274 55.11 18.89 38.07
N ARG A 275 54.97 20.05 37.44
CA ARG A 275 54.01 20.29 36.34
C ARG A 275 54.38 19.58 35.05
N ALA A 276 55.66 19.44 34.68
CA ALA A 276 56.09 18.68 33.52
C ALA A 276 55.96 17.19 33.78
N ARG A 277 56.34 16.67 34.96
CA ARG A 277 56.00 15.29 35.34
C ARG A 277 54.50 15.10 35.47
N GLN A 278 53.75 16.07 35.97
CA GLN A 278 52.29 16.01 36.03
C GLN A 278 51.68 16.10 34.63
N THR A 279 52.24 16.88 33.70
CA THR A 279 51.78 16.96 32.32
C THR A 279 52.17 15.70 31.55
N GLU A 280 53.37 15.17 31.76
CA GLU A 280 53.84 13.89 31.22
C GLU A 280 53.03 12.74 31.80
N GLN A 281 52.69 12.76 33.09
CA GLN A 281 51.84 11.79 33.77
C GLN A 281 50.37 11.94 33.34
N LEU A 282 49.88 13.15 33.10
CA LEU A 282 48.57 13.40 32.50
C LEU A 282 48.54 12.93 31.05
N LEU A 283 49.60 13.15 30.27
CA LEU A 283 49.73 12.66 28.90
C LEU A 283 49.86 11.14 28.87
N LEU A 284 50.62 10.53 29.79
CA LEU A 284 50.71 9.07 29.96
C LEU A 284 49.37 8.49 30.40
N ASN A 285 48.66 9.12 31.35
CA ASN A 285 47.33 8.70 31.76
C ASN A 285 46.32 8.86 30.61
N ASP A 286 46.38 9.95 29.84
CA ASP A 286 45.56 10.16 28.65
C ASP A 286 45.89 9.16 27.55
N LEU A 287 47.17 8.77 27.40
CA LEU A 287 47.61 7.76 26.45
C LEU A 287 47.14 6.36 26.87
N VAL A 288 47.31 5.99 28.14
CA VAL A 288 46.80 4.73 28.72
C VAL A 288 45.27 4.69 28.66
N ARG A 289 44.60 5.83 28.86
CA ARG A 289 43.15 5.96 28.72
C ARG A 289 42.73 5.81 27.26
N ALA A 290 43.42 6.46 26.32
CA ALA A 290 43.16 6.32 24.89
C ALA A 290 43.44 4.87 24.41
N GLU A 291 44.47 4.22 24.93
CA GLU A 291 44.79 2.83 24.61
C GLU A 291 43.76 1.86 25.19
N SER A 292 43.30 2.08 26.43
CA SER A 292 42.23 1.28 27.03
C SER A 292 40.87 1.51 26.35
N GLU A 293 40.55 2.74 25.94
CA GLU A 293 39.39 3.06 25.11
C GLU A 293 39.49 2.38 23.73
N THR A 294 40.67 2.39 23.10
CA THR A 294 40.89 1.69 21.83
C THR A 294 40.71 0.18 21.97
N ARG A 295 41.28 -0.44 23.02
CA ARG A 295 41.10 -1.87 23.31
C ARG A 295 39.64 -2.21 23.59
N ARG A 296 38.93 -1.34 24.31
CA ARG A 296 37.50 -1.50 24.57
C ARG A 296 36.69 -1.45 23.27
N VAL A 297 36.94 -0.47 22.41
CA VAL A 297 36.27 -0.36 21.10
C VAL A 297 36.60 -1.56 20.20
N GLN A 298 37.85 -2.04 20.21
CA GLN A 298 38.24 -3.25 19.48
C GLN A 298 37.52 -4.51 20.01
N ALA A 299 37.37 -4.64 21.34
CA ALA A 299 36.62 -5.73 21.94
C ALA A 299 35.12 -5.67 21.60
N GLU A 300 34.51 -4.48 21.70
CA GLU A 300 33.11 -4.25 21.31
C GLU A 300 32.88 -4.54 19.81
N LEU A 301 33.83 -4.16 18.95
CA LEU A 301 33.79 -4.48 17.51
C LEU A 301 33.92 -5.98 17.25
N ALA A 302 34.84 -6.67 17.93
CA ALA A 302 35.02 -8.12 17.80
C ALA A 302 33.78 -8.88 18.29
N GLU A 303 33.16 -8.43 19.37
CA GLU A 303 31.90 -9.00 19.87
C GLU A 303 30.74 -8.75 18.90
N ALA A 304 30.63 -7.53 18.34
CA ALA A 304 29.64 -7.22 17.32
C ALA A 304 29.84 -8.05 16.04
N GLN A 305 31.09 -8.33 15.64
CA GLN A 305 31.43 -9.23 14.54
C GLN A 305 31.04 -10.67 14.83
N ARG A 306 31.27 -11.18 16.06
CA ARG A 306 30.80 -12.51 16.47
C ARG A 306 29.28 -12.62 16.45
N ARG A 307 28.56 -11.65 17.04
CA ARG A 307 27.08 -11.61 16.99
C ARG A 307 26.56 -11.57 15.55
N ALA A 308 27.21 -10.81 14.67
CA ALA A 308 26.85 -10.77 13.26
C ALA A 308 27.15 -12.09 12.54
N ALA A 309 28.24 -12.77 12.88
CA ALA A 309 28.57 -14.10 12.35
C ALA A 309 27.58 -15.16 12.85
N ASP A 310 27.22 -15.14 14.14
CA ASP A 310 26.23 -16.04 14.72
C ASP A 310 24.84 -15.85 14.07
N LEU A 311 24.42 -14.60 13.85
CA LEU A 311 23.21 -14.28 13.09
C LEU A 311 23.31 -14.71 11.62
N GLY A 312 24.50 -14.59 11.02
CA GLY A 312 24.77 -15.06 9.65
C GLY A 312 24.70 -16.60 9.54
N VAL A 313 25.21 -17.33 10.53
CA VAL A 313 25.12 -18.78 10.63
C VAL A 313 23.66 -19.20 10.83
N GLN A 314 22.91 -18.53 11.71
CA GLN A 314 21.47 -18.78 11.88
C GLN A 314 20.67 -18.54 10.58
N LEU A 315 21.02 -17.52 9.81
CA LEU A 315 20.41 -17.25 8.50
C LEU A 315 20.83 -18.25 7.41
N GLN A 316 22.00 -18.88 7.51
CA GLN A 316 22.43 -19.95 6.60
C GLN A 316 21.83 -21.32 6.94
N GLU A 317 21.49 -21.56 8.21
CA GLU A 317 20.82 -22.78 8.67
C GLU A 317 19.31 -22.74 8.41
N ALA A 318 18.69 -21.56 8.34
CA ALA A 318 17.25 -21.41 8.09
C ALA A 318 16.76 -22.10 6.79
N PRO A 319 17.44 -21.99 5.62
CA PRO A 319 17.06 -22.74 4.42
C PRO A 319 17.13 -24.26 4.59
N GLN A 320 18.09 -24.77 5.37
CA GLN A 320 18.20 -26.22 5.62
C GLN A 320 17.12 -26.70 6.59
N ALA A 321 16.75 -25.88 7.58
CA ALA A 321 15.63 -26.16 8.48
C ALA A 321 14.30 -26.20 7.71
N ILE A 322 14.06 -25.22 6.84
CA ILE A 322 12.87 -25.17 5.96
C ILE A 322 12.84 -26.41 5.05
N GLN A 323 13.97 -26.80 4.42
CA GLN A 323 14.02 -28.02 3.61
C GLN A 323 13.74 -29.29 4.40
N ARG A 324 14.18 -29.39 5.66
CA ARG A 324 13.88 -30.55 6.53
C ARG A 324 12.41 -30.61 6.90
N GLU A 325 11.79 -29.47 7.22
CA GLU A 325 10.34 -29.40 7.47
C GLU A 325 9.54 -29.75 6.22
N GLU A 326 9.89 -29.23 5.05
CA GLU A 326 9.24 -29.58 3.79
C GLU A 326 9.36 -31.09 3.48
N GLN A 327 10.52 -31.70 3.73
CA GLN A 327 10.70 -33.14 3.58
C GLN A 327 9.86 -33.94 4.58
N ALA A 328 9.79 -33.50 5.84
CA ALA A 328 8.96 -34.15 6.86
C ALA A 328 7.47 -34.07 6.51
N LEU A 329 7.00 -32.93 5.99
CA LEU A 329 5.63 -32.74 5.52
C LEU A 329 5.31 -33.68 4.35
N ARG A 330 6.19 -33.75 3.34
CA ARG A 330 6.02 -34.69 2.22
C ARG A 330 6.01 -36.15 2.66
N GLN A 331 6.83 -36.52 3.64
CA GLN A 331 6.83 -37.87 4.21
C GLN A 331 5.52 -38.16 4.96
N ALA A 332 5.00 -37.19 5.71
CA ALA A 332 3.72 -37.31 6.40
C ALA A 332 2.54 -37.44 5.40
N GLU A 333 2.53 -36.62 4.35
CA GLU A 333 1.54 -36.71 3.25
C GLU A 333 1.62 -38.06 2.54
N ALA A 334 2.82 -38.54 2.24
CA ALA A 334 3.02 -39.86 1.64
C ALA A 334 2.57 -41.00 2.55
N ALA A 335 2.80 -40.89 3.86
CA ALA A 335 2.32 -41.86 4.85
C ALA A 335 0.79 -41.86 4.97
N LEU A 336 0.16 -40.68 4.91
CA LEU A 336 -1.29 -40.55 4.88
C LEU A 336 -1.88 -41.20 3.62
N ALA A 337 -1.32 -40.88 2.45
CA ALA A 337 -1.73 -41.49 1.17
C ALA A 337 -1.52 -43.02 1.15
N ALA A 338 -0.45 -43.51 1.79
CA ALA A 338 -0.22 -44.95 1.92
C ALA A 338 -1.22 -45.64 2.86
N LEU A 339 -1.66 -44.96 3.93
CA LEU A 339 -2.75 -45.44 4.80
C LEU A 339 -4.08 -45.48 4.05
N GLU A 340 -4.37 -44.46 3.24
CA GLU A 340 -5.56 -44.43 2.38
C GLU A 340 -5.56 -45.56 1.34
N GLN A 341 -4.39 -45.87 0.76
CA GLN A 341 -4.23 -46.99 -0.18
C GLN A 341 -4.21 -48.37 0.51
N GLY A 342 -3.72 -48.44 1.75
CA GLY A 342 -3.58 -49.68 2.54
C GLY A 342 -4.83 -50.11 3.30
N GLN A 343 -5.84 -49.25 3.45
CA GLN A 343 -7.13 -49.61 4.04
C GLN A 343 -8.04 -50.46 3.13
N ALA A 344 -7.56 -50.87 1.94
CA ALA A 344 -8.30 -51.74 1.02
C ALA A 344 -8.02 -53.25 1.18
N SER A 345 -7.20 -53.68 2.14
CA SER A 345 -6.97 -55.11 2.39
C SER A 345 -7.19 -55.47 3.85
N THR A 346 -8.46 -55.49 4.27
CA THR A 346 -8.89 -56.36 5.36
C THR A 346 -8.65 -57.81 4.92
N PRO A 347 -7.79 -58.59 5.58
CA PRO A 347 -7.65 -60.00 5.27
C PRO A 347 -8.98 -60.68 5.58
N ALA A 348 -9.64 -61.17 4.53
CA ALA A 348 -10.82 -62.01 4.65
C ALA A 348 -10.46 -63.21 5.53
N SER A 349 -11.03 -63.24 6.73
CA SER A 349 -11.07 -64.39 7.62
C SER A 349 -11.59 -65.59 6.83
N ARG A 350 -10.74 -66.62 6.69
CA ARG A 350 -11.17 -67.96 6.27
C ARG A 350 -11.88 -68.62 7.45
N GLU A 351 -13.19 -68.80 7.33
CA GLU A 351 -13.93 -69.93 7.91
C GLU A 351 -13.93 -71.10 6.93
#